data_AF-A0A1F1XI70-F1
#
_entry.id   AF-A0A1F1XI70-F1
#
_cell.length_a   1.000
_cell.length_b   1.000
_cell.length_c   1.000
_cell.angle_alpha   90.00
_cell.angle_beta   90.00
_cell.angle_gamma   90.00
#
_symmetry.space_group_name_H-M   'P 1'
#
loop_
_entity.id
_entity.type
_entity.pdbx_description
1 polymer ?
#
loop_
_entity_poly.entity_id
_entity_poly.type
_entity_poly.pdbx_seq_one_letter_code
_entity_poly.pdbx_strand_id
1 'polypeptide(L)'
;MPTPPKQDVEPLTPDESRTLLKAAQGNSWEALWTLYVGLGLRRGEALRLRWGDIDLDNGHLNVVQSLQRSRGELRLKSPKTDTSRRRVVLPGFCIDALIRHRTSEREKLASLELPIDQATLAFTSQAGTAIEPRNVNRAFEALLKKAKLRRVKLHDLRHTCASLLLAEGVAPRVVMELLGHSAIAVTMNTYSHVIPALQDESAKRMDALFGTENTNLRDYEVR
;
A
#
# COMPACT_ATOMS: atom_id res chain seq x y z
N MET A 1 -21.53 -26.50 0.56
CA MET A 1 -20.49 -26.50 -0.49
C MET A 1 -19.15 -26.27 0.18
N PRO A 2 -18.10 -27.07 -0.10
CA PRO A 2 -16.76 -26.73 0.36
C PRO A 2 -16.33 -25.41 -0.29
N THR A 3 -15.78 -24.51 0.51
CA THR A 3 -15.18 -23.26 0.03
C THR A 3 -14.11 -23.62 -1.02
N PRO A 4 -14.12 -23.00 -2.22
CA PRO A 4 -13.05 -23.25 -3.19
C PRO A 4 -11.70 -22.98 -2.52
N PRO A 5 -10.66 -23.79 -2.80
CA PRO A 5 -9.34 -23.58 -2.23
C PRO A 5 -8.91 -22.14 -2.54
N LYS A 6 -8.47 -21.41 -1.51
CA LYS A 6 -7.96 -20.05 -1.69
C LYS A 6 -6.78 -20.14 -2.64
N GLN A 7 -6.88 -19.50 -3.81
CA GLN A 7 -5.71 -19.28 -4.66
C GLN A 7 -4.67 -18.54 -3.82
N ASP A 8 -3.47 -19.10 -3.73
CA ASP A 8 -2.35 -18.43 -3.10
C ASP A 8 -2.07 -17.15 -3.88
N VAL A 9 -2.14 -16.01 -3.17
CA VAL A 9 -1.78 -14.72 -3.75
C VAL A 9 -0.27 -14.68 -3.81
N GLU A 10 0.27 -14.57 -5.02
CA GLU A 10 1.71 -14.42 -5.27
C GLU A 10 2.02 -12.93 -5.48
N PRO A 11 2.52 -12.21 -4.45
CA PRO A 11 2.78 -10.77 -4.55
C PRO A 11 3.95 -10.48 -5.50
N LEU A 12 4.02 -9.26 -6.05
CA LEU A 12 5.16 -8.89 -6.88
C LEU A 12 6.44 -8.81 -6.02
N THR A 13 7.56 -9.23 -6.59
CA THR A 13 8.87 -9.03 -5.97
C THR A 13 9.26 -7.55 -5.96
N PRO A 14 10.30 -7.15 -5.20
CA PRO A 14 10.83 -5.79 -5.27
C PRO A 14 11.22 -5.36 -6.69
N ASP A 15 11.84 -6.25 -7.48
CA ASP A 15 12.27 -5.95 -8.85
C ASP A 15 11.11 -5.88 -9.84
N GLU A 16 10.12 -6.77 -9.70
CA GLU A 16 8.88 -6.68 -10.47
C GLU A 16 8.14 -5.38 -10.16
N SER A 17 8.09 -4.97 -8.88
CA SER A 17 7.47 -3.72 -8.43
C SER A 17 8.20 -2.50 -9.01
N ARG A 18 9.54 -2.49 -8.98
CA ARG A 18 10.35 -1.45 -9.64
C ARG A 18 10.08 -1.38 -11.14
N THR A 19 10.02 -2.53 -11.81
CA THR A 19 9.74 -2.63 -13.25
C THR A 19 8.35 -2.09 -13.60
N LEU A 20 7.34 -2.43 -12.78
CA LEU A 20 5.97 -1.94 -12.92
C LEU A 20 5.92 -0.40 -12.82
N LEU A 21 6.53 0.18 -11.78
CA LEU A 21 6.53 1.63 -11.56
C LEU A 21 7.31 2.36 -12.65
N LYS A 22 8.44 1.81 -13.11
CA LYS A 22 9.20 2.35 -14.25
C LYS A 22 8.37 2.35 -15.53
N ALA A 23 7.64 1.26 -15.82
CA ALA A 23 6.76 1.20 -16.98
C ALA A 23 5.56 2.18 -16.89
N ALA A 24 5.21 2.59 -15.67
CA ALA A 24 4.15 3.54 -15.40
C ALA A 24 4.56 5.01 -15.58
N GLN A 25 5.86 5.32 -15.56
CA GLN A 25 6.35 6.70 -15.67
C GLN A 25 5.80 7.41 -16.92
N GLY A 26 5.35 8.66 -16.74
CA GLY A 26 4.82 9.51 -17.79
C GLY A 26 3.42 9.14 -18.28
N ASN A 27 2.76 8.14 -17.68
CA ASN A 27 1.36 7.85 -17.99
C ASN A 27 0.41 8.57 -17.02
N SER A 28 -0.84 8.79 -17.45
CA SER A 28 -1.87 9.48 -16.64
C SER A 28 -2.31 8.70 -15.38
N TRP A 29 -1.79 7.50 -15.18
CA TRP A 29 -2.13 6.60 -14.08
C TRP A 29 -0.93 6.39 -13.13
N GLU A 30 0.20 7.07 -13.36
CA GLU A 30 1.47 6.82 -12.70
C GLU A 30 1.33 6.94 -11.18
N ALA A 31 0.77 8.05 -10.72
CA ALA A 31 0.51 8.29 -9.31
C ALA A 31 -0.42 7.23 -8.73
N LEU A 32 -1.45 6.81 -9.47
CA LEU A 32 -2.39 5.80 -8.98
C LEU A 32 -1.67 4.46 -8.71
N TRP A 33 -0.84 3.98 -9.65
CA TRP A 33 -0.07 2.75 -9.46
C TRP A 33 0.97 2.88 -8.35
N THR A 34 1.59 4.03 -8.25
CA THR A 34 2.55 4.35 -7.19
C THR A 34 1.90 4.26 -5.82
N LEU A 35 0.69 4.81 -5.64
CA LEU A 35 -0.05 4.71 -4.39
C LEU A 35 -0.51 3.27 -4.08
N TYR A 36 -0.88 2.48 -5.09
CA TYR A 36 -1.22 1.07 -4.85
C TYR A 36 -0.04 0.26 -4.36
N VAL A 37 1.15 0.44 -4.94
CA VAL A 37 2.37 -0.27 -4.52
C VAL A 37 2.88 0.26 -3.18
N GLY A 38 2.93 1.58 -3.01
CA GLY A 38 3.53 2.20 -1.84
C GLY A 38 2.65 2.22 -0.58
N LEU A 39 1.33 2.30 -0.74
CA LEU A 39 0.39 2.44 0.38
C LEU A 39 -0.65 1.31 0.44
N GLY A 40 -0.64 0.39 -0.53
CA GLY A 40 -1.54 -0.75 -0.56
C GLY A 40 -3.02 -0.39 -0.57
N LEU A 41 -3.42 0.78 -1.09
CA LEU A 41 -4.80 1.27 -1.01
C LEU A 41 -5.81 0.29 -1.62
N ARG A 42 -7.03 0.22 -1.05
CA ARG A 42 -8.13 -0.48 -1.73
C ARG A 42 -8.55 0.34 -2.95
N ARG A 43 -9.06 -0.33 -3.98
CA ARG A 43 -9.52 0.39 -5.19
C ARG A 43 -10.58 1.46 -4.89
N GLY A 44 -11.54 1.17 -4.03
CA GLY A 44 -12.54 2.17 -3.62
C GLY A 44 -11.95 3.32 -2.80
N GLU A 45 -10.88 3.08 -2.04
CA GLU A 45 -10.17 4.11 -1.28
C GLU A 45 -9.45 5.05 -2.26
N ALA A 46 -8.64 4.49 -3.17
CA ALA A 46 -7.85 5.28 -4.13
C ALA A 46 -8.71 6.14 -5.08
N LEU A 47 -9.80 5.57 -5.63
CA LEU A 47 -10.65 6.28 -6.61
C LEU A 47 -11.57 7.35 -5.99
N ARG A 48 -11.64 7.42 -4.66
CA ARG A 48 -12.44 8.42 -3.93
C ARG A 48 -11.58 9.48 -3.26
N LEU A 49 -10.25 9.40 -3.38
CA LEU A 49 -9.35 10.41 -2.84
C LEU A 49 -9.67 11.76 -3.49
N ARG A 50 -9.78 12.79 -2.66
CA ARG A 50 -9.89 14.19 -3.08
C ARG A 50 -8.59 14.92 -2.78
N TRP A 51 -8.36 16.05 -3.44
CA TRP A 51 -7.15 16.85 -3.16
C TRP A 51 -7.06 17.30 -1.70
N GLY A 52 -8.19 17.57 -1.04
CA GLY A 52 -8.23 17.90 0.39
C GLY A 52 -7.97 16.72 1.34
N ASP A 53 -7.93 15.50 0.83
CA ASP A 53 -7.49 14.34 1.61
C ASP A 53 -5.96 14.16 1.58
N ILE A 54 -5.24 14.93 0.76
CA ILE A 54 -3.79 14.81 0.50
C ILE A 54 -3.05 16.06 1.00
N ASP A 55 -2.27 15.90 2.05
CA ASP A 55 -1.37 16.92 2.58
C ASP A 55 0.06 16.62 2.08
N LEU A 56 0.42 17.24 0.95
CA LEU A 56 1.74 17.05 0.33
C LEU A 56 2.85 17.75 1.11
N ASP A 57 2.53 18.84 1.81
CA ASP A 57 3.51 19.65 2.54
C ASP A 57 3.99 18.92 3.80
N ASN A 58 3.07 18.28 4.53
CA ASN A 58 3.40 17.49 5.71
C ASN A 58 3.57 15.99 5.40
N GLY A 59 3.35 15.55 4.15
CA GLY A 59 3.56 14.16 3.73
C GLY A 59 2.53 13.18 4.31
N HIS A 60 1.25 13.54 4.29
CA HIS A 60 0.17 12.71 4.84
C HIS A 60 -1.02 12.53 3.90
N LEU A 61 -1.65 11.37 3.99
CA LEU A 61 -2.86 11.00 3.27
C LEU A 61 -3.95 10.56 4.24
N ASN A 62 -5.12 11.18 4.16
CA ASN A 62 -6.30 10.79 4.92
C ASN A 62 -7.12 9.80 4.10
N VAL A 63 -7.05 8.51 4.45
CA VAL A 63 -7.79 7.47 3.74
C VAL A 63 -9.11 7.20 4.44
N VAL A 64 -10.22 7.49 3.75
CA VAL A 64 -11.58 7.16 4.21
C VAL A 64 -11.89 5.70 3.84
N GLN A 65 -12.14 4.85 4.84
CA GLN A 65 -12.52 3.46 4.60
C GLN A 65 -13.93 3.36 3.98
N SER A 66 -14.07 2.53 2.95
CA SER A 66 -15.38 2.20 2.37
C SER A 66 -16.09 1.14 3.21
N LEU A 67 -17.41 1.29 3.42
CA LEU A 67 -18.30 0.32 4.07
C LEU A 67 -18.06 -1.12 3.56
N GLN A 68 -17.73 -2.03 4.48
CA GLN A 68 -17.50 -3.45 4.15
C GLN A 68 -18.78 -4.25 4.42
N ARG A 69 -19.22 -5.05 3.43
CA ARG A 69 -20.27 -6.06 3.64
C ARG A 69 -19.72 -7.18 4.53
N SER A 70 -20.42 -7.48 5.63
CA SER A 70 -20.13 -8.63 6.50
C SER A 70 -21.37 -9.50 6.60
N ARG A 71 -21.20 -10.82 6.34
CA ARG A 71 -22.23 -11.87 6.53
C ARG A 71 -23.61 -11.57 5.91
N GLY A 72 -23.66 -11.13 4.65
CA GLY A 72 -24.91 -10.99 3.89
C GLY A 72 -25.79 -9.79 4.26
N GLU A 73 -25.53 -9.10 5.37
CA GLU A 73 -26.25 -7.90 5.78
C GLU A 73 -25.46 -6.62 5.45
N LEU A 74 -26.13 -5.64 4.85
CA LEU A 74 -25.66 -4.26 4.76
C LEU A 74 -25.81 -3.61 6.13
N ARG A 75 -24.91 -3.91 7.06
CA ARG A 75 -24.86 -3.15 8.31
C ARG A 75 -24.20 -1.79 8.07
N LEU A 76 -25.04 -0.79 7.84
CA LEU A 76 -24.76 0.57 8.23
C LEU A 76 -24.59 0.58 9.76
N LYS A 77 -23.38 0.31 10.25
CA LYS A 77 -22.95 1.11 11.39
C LYS A 77 -22.81 2.51 10.82
N SER A 78 -23.62 3.44 11.33
CA SER A 78 -23.38 4.87 11.16
C SER A 78 -21.86 5.11 11.26
N PRO A 79 -21.21 5.90 10.39
CA PRO A 79 -19.84 6.32 10.64
C PRO A 79 -19.91 7.30 11.82
N LYS A 80 -20.04 6.76 13.03
CA LYS A 80 -20.36 7.57 14.21
C LYS A 80 -19.12 8.18 14.86
N THR A 81 -17.92 7.95 14.32
CA THR A 81 -16.71 8.61 14.81
C THR A 81 -15.62 8.68 13.73
N ASP A 82 -14.64 9.55 13.99
CA ASP A 82 -13.31 9.74 13.38
C ASP A 82 -12.56 8.44 13.01
N THR A 83 -13.01 7.29 13.53
CA THR A 83 -12.44 5.94 13.33
C THR A 83 -12.51 5.38 11.90
N SER A 84 -13.30 5.96 10.99
CA SER A 84 -13.34 5.53 9.58
C SER A 84 -12.23 6.12 8.72
N ARG A 85 -11.46 7.07 9.26
CA ARG A 85 -10.34 7.74 8.59
C ARG A 85 -9.05 7.22 9.21
N ARG A 86 -8.12 6.75 8.38
CA ARG A 86 -6.75 6.50 8.80
C ARG A 86 -5.82 7.50 8.14
N ARG A 87 -4.93 8.10 8.93
CA ARG A 87 -3.84 8.92 8.41
C ARG A 87 -2.70 7.97 8.03
N VAL A 88 -2.21 8.08 6.81
CA VAL A 88 -1.08 7.31 6.29
C VAL A 88 0.04 8.29 5.97
N VAL A 89 1.26 7.97 6.40
CA VAL A 89 2.45 8.73 6.02
C VAL A 89 2.78 8.41 4.56
N LEU A 90 3.01 9.44 3.76
CA LEU A 90 3.37 9.31 2.35
C LEU A 90 4.88 9.09 2.22
N PRO A 91 5.35 7.96 1.65
CA PRO A 91 6.73 7.83 1.23
C PRO A 91 7.09 8.92 0.20
N GLY A 92 8.35 9.37 0.19
CA GLY A 92 8.81 10.44 -0.72
C GLY A 92 8.48 10.18 -2.19
N PHE A 93 8.67 8.94 -2.67
CA PHE A 93 8.34 8.58 -4.05
C PHE A 93 6.83 8.67 -4.38
N CYS A 94 5.94 8.51 -3.39
CA CYS A 94 4.51 8.74 -3.56
C CYS A 94 4.19 10.24 -3.64
N ILE A 95 4.88 11.07 -2.84
CA ILE A 95 4.75 12.53 -2.87
C ILE A 95 5.16 13.05 -4.25
N ASP A 96 6.32 12.62 -4.75
CA ASP A 96 6.84 13.04 -6.05
C ASP A 96 5.86 12.70 -7.19
N ALA A 97 5.31 11.48 -7.17
CA ALA A 97 4.32 11.06 -8.15
C ALA A 97 3.02 11.88 -8.05
N LEU A 98 2.56 12.18 -6.83
CA LEU A 98 1.38 13.01 -6.60
C LEU A 98 1.58 14.45 -7.05
N ILE A 99 2.76 15.04 -6.88
CA ILE A 99 3.08 16.40 -7.36
C ILE A 99 3.01 16.47 -8.89
N ARG A 100 3.65 15.52 -9.58
CA ARG A 100 3.57 15.42 -11.05
C ARG A 100 2.13 15.28 -11.51
N HIS A 101 1.40 14.36 -10.88
CA HIS A 101 -0.01 14.12 -11.18
C HIS A 101 -0.88 15.35 -10.93
N ARG A 102 -0.68 16.07 -9.81
CA ARG A 102 -1.43 17.29 -9.50
C ARG A 102 -1.26 18.35 -10.59
N THR A 103 -0.07 18.46 -11.15
CA THR A 103 0.22 19.41 -12.24
C THR A 103 -0.56 19.04 -13.50
N SER A 104 -0.42 17.80 -13.97
CA SER A 104 -1.12 17.32 -15.18
C SER A 104 -2.64 17.30 -15.01
N GLU A 105 -3.14 16.93 -13.83
CA GLU A 105 -4.58 16.92 -13.55
C GLU A 105 -5.16 18.33 -13.55
N ARG A 106 -4.38 19.32 -13.07
CA ARG A 106 -4.77 20.73 -13.12
C ARG A 106 -4.86 21.26 -14.54
N GLU A 107 -3.86 20.98 -15.37
CA GLU A 107 -3.86 21.37 -16.78
C GLU A 107 -5.05 20.76 -17.52
N LYS A 108 -5.31 19.46 -17.30
CA LYS A 108 -6.44 18.74 -17.88
C LYS A 108 -7.77 19.36 -17.49
N LEU A 109 -8.03 19.55 -16.19
CA LEU A 109 -9.32 20.09 -15.73
C LEU A 109 -9.52 21.55 -16.16
N ALA A 110 -8.45 22.35 -16.19
CA ALA A 110 -8.51 23.72 -16.71
C ALA A 110 -8.89 23.75 -18.20
N SER A 111 -8.34 22.83 -19.01
CA SER A 111 -8.70 22.72 -20.44
C SER A 111 -10.16 22.30 -20.69
N LEU A 112 -10.81 21.74 -19.67
CA LEU A 112 -12.23 21.36 -19.68
C LEU A 112 -13.12 22.41 -18.99
N GLU A 113 -12.55 23.54 -18.55
CA GLU A 113 -13.25 24.59 -17.79
C GLU A 113 -13.90 24.06 -16.49
N LEU A 114 -13.31 23.02 -15.90
CA LEU A 114 -13.79 22.42 -14.66
C LEU A 114 -13.09 23.01 -13.44
N PRO A 115 -13.82 23.24 -12.33
CA PRO A 115 -13.24 23.79 -11.12
C PRO A 115 -12.27 22.79 -10.47
N ILE A 116 -11.28 23.34 -9.76
CA ILE A 116 -10.31 22.57 -8.99
C ILE A 116 -10.24 23.15 -7.59
N ASP A 117 -10.72 22.37 -6.64
CA ASP A 117 -10.76 22.71 -5.22
C ASP A 117 -10.38 21.50 -4.36
N GLN A 118 -10.53 21.66 -3.04
CA GLN A 118 -10.25 20.59 -2.07
C GLN A 118 -11.22 19.41 -2.17
N ALA A 119 -12.43 19.62 -2.70
CA ALA A 119 -13.45 18.59 -2.85
C ALA A 119 -13.29 17.79 -4.16
N THR A 120 -12.52 18.31 -5.10
CA THR A 120 -12.24 17.72 -6.41
C THR A 120 -11.49 16.39 -6.23
N LEU A 121 -11.91 15.37 -6.99
CA LEU A 121 -11.27 14.06 -7.00
C LEU A 121 -9.81 14.20 -7.46
N ALA A 122 -8.90 13.54 -6.75
CA ALA A 122 -7.48 13.51 -7.11
C ALA A 122 -7.24 12.75 -8.42
N PHE A 123 -8.08 11.75 -8.72
CA PHE A 123 -8.00 10.94 -9.94
C PHE A 123 -9.33 11.00 -10.71
N THR A 124 -9.30 11.62 -11.88
CA THR A 124 -10.47 11.77 -12.75
C THR A 124 -10.25 11.13 -14.12
N SER A 125 -11.35 10.84 -14.81
CA SER A 125 -11.35 10.39 -16.20
C SER A 125 -10.79 11.49 -17.12
N GLN A 126 -10.66 11.18 -18.42
CA GLN A 126 -10.28 12.19 -19.40
C GLN A 126 -11.33 13.30 -19.55
N ALA A 127 -12.57 13.07 -19.13
CA ALA A 127 -13.64 14.05 -19.09
C ALA A 127 -13.77 14.74 -17.71
N GLY A 128 -12.81 14.57 -16.80
CA GLY A 128 -12.86 15.17 -15.46
C GLY A 128 -13.85 14.53 -14.48
N THR A 129 -14.49 13.42 -14.86
CA THR A 129 -15.48 12.71 -14.02
C THR A 129 -14.85 11.58 -13.19
N ALA A 130 -15.62 10.99 -12.28
CA ALA A 130 -15.17 9.82 -11.52
C ALA A 130 -14.76 8.66 -12.46
N ILE A 131 -13.64 8.00 -12.11
CA ILE A 131 -13.14 6.86 -12.88
C ILE A 131 -13.97 5.61 -12.58
N GLU A 132 -14.51 5.00 -13.64
CA GLU A 132 -15.17 3.69 -13.54
C GLU A 132 -14.17 2.60 -13.10
N PRO A 133 -14.42 1.87 -11.99
CA PRO A 133 -13.51 0.84 -11.48
C PRO A 133 -13.05 -0.21 -12.50
N ARG A 134 -13.88 -0.54 -13.50
CA ARG A 134 -13.49 -1.46 -14.58
C ARG A 134 -12.36 -0.93 -15.45
N ASN A 135 -12.31 0.39 -15.68
CA ASN A 135 -11.27 1.02 -16.48
C ASN A 135 -9.90 0.92 -15.81
N VAL A 136 -9.86 1.01 -14.47
CA VAL A 136 -8.63 0.84 -13.69
C VAL A 136 -8.06 -0.56 -13.87
N ASN A 137 -8.91 -1.59 -13.80
CA ASN A 137 -8.48 -2.97 -14.01
C ASN A 137 -7.90 -3.16 -15.42
N ARG A 138 -8.58 -2.63 -16.45
CA ARG A 138 -8.11 -2.71 -17.84
C ARG A 138 -6.78 -1.98 -18.04
N ALA A 139 -6.64 -0.78 -17.46
CA ALA A 139 -5.41 -0.01 -17.52
C ALA A 139 -4.25 -0.73 -16.82
N PHE A 140 -4.52 -1.38 -15.69
CA PHE A 140 -3.53 -2.17 -14.97
C PHE A 140 -3.07 -3.40 -15.76
N GLU A 141 -4.00 -4.15 -16.37
CA GLU A 141 -3.64 -5.28 -17.24
C GLU A 141 -2.80 -4.84 -18.46
N ALA A 142 -3.11 -3.67 -19.04
CA ALA A 142 -2.31 -3.09 -20.11
C ALA A 142 -0.90 -2.70 -19.63
N LEU A 143 -0.78 -2.15 -18.41
CA LEU A 143 0.51 -1.81 -17.82
C LEU A 143 1.36 -3.06 -17.58
N LEU A 144 0.80 -4.15 -17.05
CA LEU A 144 1.52 -5.40 -16.85
C LEU A 144 2.08 -5.96 -18.16
N LYS A 145 1.27 -5.92 -19.23
CA LYS A 145 1.71 -6.32 -20.58
C LYS A 145 2.86 -5.43 -21.08
N LYS A 146 2.75 -4.11 -20.92
CA LYS A 146 3.81 -3.14 -21.28
C LYS A 146 5.10 -3.43 -20.51
N ALA A 147 4.99 -3.75 -19.22
CA ALA A 147 6.10 -4.07 -18.34
C ALA A 147 6.67 -5.48 -18.55
N LYS A 148 6.05 -6.31 -19.40
CA LYS A 148 6.37 -7.74 -19.61
C LYS A 148 6.35 -8.54 -18.30
N LEU A 149 5.46 -8.17 -17.38
CA LEU A 149 5.28 -8.85 -16.10
C LEU A 149 4.19 -9.93 -16.21
N ARG A 150 4.27 -10.91 -15.31
CA ARG A 150 3.22 -11.92 -15.14
C ARG A 150 1.88 -11.25 -14.78
N ARG A 151 0.79 -11.97 -15.05
CA ARG A 151 -0.54 -11.47 -14.73
C ARG A 151 -0.79 -11.53 -13.22
N VAL A 152 -0.90 -10.37 -12.60
CA VAL A 152 -1.41 -10.20 -11.23
C VAL A 152 -2.70 -9.38 -11.26
N LYS A 153 -3.57 -9.56 -10.26
CA LYS A 153 -4.79 -8.75 -10.15
C LYS A 153 -4.47 -7.47 -9.39
N LEU A 154 -5.20 -6.39 -9.67
CA LEU A 154 -4.97 -5.09 -9.01
C LEU A 154 -5.01 -5.17 -7.48
N HIS A 155 -5.90 -6.00 -6.92
CA HIS A 155 -5.98 -6.18 -5.47
C HIS A 155 -4.73 -6.84 -4.86
N ASP A 156 -3.92 -7.52 -5.67
CA ASP A 156 -2.68 -8.17 -5.22
C ASP A 156 -1.59 -7.14 -4.96
N LEU A 157 -1.73 -5.90 -5.45
CA LEU A 157 -0.82 -4.81 -5.10
C LEU A 157 -0.89 -4.45 -3.62
N ARG A 158 -2.04 -4.65 -2.96
CA ARG A 158 -2.13 -4.52 -1.50
C ARG A 158 -1.33 -5.60 -0.78
N HIS A 159 -1.37 -6.83 -1.29
CA HIS A 159 -0.55 -7.93 -0.76
C HIS A 159 0.93 -7.74 -1.08
N THR A 160 1.23 -7.14 -2.23
CA THR A 160 2.59 -6.71 -2.63
C THR A 160 3.11 -5.69 -1.63
N CYS A 161 2.38 -4.61 -1.35
CA CYS A 161 2.75 -3.62 -0.35
C CYS A 161 3.00 -4.27 1.02
N ALA A 162 2.11 -5.15 1.48
CA ALA A 162 2.30 -5.89 2.74
C ALA A 162 3.58 -6.75 2.73
N SER A 163 3.82 -7.49 1.64
CA SER A 163 4.98 -8.34 1.48
C SER A 163 6.29 -7.55 1.45
N LEU A 164 6.31 -6.41 0.77
CA LEU A 164 7.47 -5.53 0.69
C LEU A 164 7.78 -4.90 2.06
N LEU A 165 6.75 -4.42 2.78
CA LEU A 165 6.97 -3.86 4.13
C LEU A 165 7.51 -4.92 5.10
N LEU A 166 6.97 -6.14 5.04
CA LEU A 166 7.48 -7.25 5.84
C LEU A 166 8.94 -7.56 5.44
N ALA A 167 9.26 -7.61 4.13
CA ALA A 167 10.61 -7.82 3.57
C ALA A 167 11.63 -6.83 4.14
N GLU A 168 11.22 -5.58 4.32
CA GLU A 168 12.04 -4.51 4.93
C GLU A 168 12.04 -4.52 6.47
N GLY A 169 11.52 -5.57 7.10
CA GLY A 169 11.55 -5.75 8.56
C GLY A 169 10.47 -4.99 9.33
N VAL A 170 9.46 -4.42 8.66
CA VAL A 170 8.35 -3.74 9.33
C VAL A 170 7.53 -4.75 10.13
N ALA A 171 7.33 -4.46 11.41
CA ALA A 171 6.61 -5.37 12.31
C ALA A 171 5.20 -5.69 11.77
N PRO A 172 4.75 -6.97 11.80
CA PRO A 172 3.44 -7.37 11.30
C PRO A 172 2.27 -6.56 11.87
N ARG A 173 2.36 -6.15 13.15
CA ARG A 173 1.33 -5.31 13.79
C ARG A 173 1.19 -3.93 13.12
N VAL A 174 2.30 -3.32 12.72
CA VAL A 174 2.31 -2.04 11.99
C VAL A 174 1.73 -2.23 10.60
N VAL A 175 2.10 -3.30 9.88
CA VAL A 175 1.53 -3.62 8.56
C VAL A 175 0.01 -3.84 8.65
N MET A 176 -0.48 -4.51 9.71
CA MET A 176 -1.92 -4.66 9.97
C MET A 176 -2.63 -3.33 10.18
N GLU A 177 -2.02 -2.40 10.90
CA GLU A 177 -2.61 -1.09 11.17
C GLU A 177 -2.70 -0.26 9.88
N LEU A 178 -1.67 -0.31 9.04
CA LEU A 178 -1.60 0.39 7.75
C LEU A 178 -2.57 -0.20 6.71
N LEU A 179 -2.58 -1.54 6.57
CA LEU A 179 -3.22 -2.27 5.47
C LEU A 179 -4.39 -3.16 5.90
N GLY A 180 -4.78 -3.16 7.17
CA GLY A 180 -5.88 -3.97 7.70
C GLY A 180 -5.62 -5.49 7.72
N HIS A 181 -6.39 -6.19 8.56
CA HIS A 181 -6.19 -7.62 8.85
C HIS A 181 -6.26 -8.56 7.64
N SER A 182 -7.09 -8.26 6.64
CA SER A 182 -7.26 -9.17 5.49
C SER A 182 -6.03 -9.25 4.58
N ALA A 183 -5.23 -8.17 4.53
CA ALA A 183 -4.03 -8.12 3.70
C ALA A 183 -2.92 -8.99 4.30
N ILE A 184 -2.71 -8.87 5.62
CA ILE A 184 -1.62 -9.58 6.29
C ILE A 184 -1.87 -11.08 6.42
N ALA A 185 -3.12 -11.51 6.61
CA ALA A 185 -3.43 -12.92 6.87
C ALA A 185 -3.02 -13.81 5.69
N VAL A 186 -3.02 -13.26 4.48
CA VAL A 186 -2.54 -13.95 3.28
C VAL A 186 -1.02 -13.93 3.19
N THR A 187 -0.38 -12.82 3.57
CA THR A 187 1.08 -12.65 3.48
C THR A 187 1.85 -13.40 4.59
N MET A 188 1.28 -13.59 5.79
CA MET A 188 1.97 -14.27 6.90
C MET A 188 2.29 -15.73 6.63
N ASN A 189 1.48 -16.42 5.82
CA ASN A 189 1.79 -17.80 5.42
C ASN A 189 3.08 -17.84 4.61
N THR A 190 3.27 -16.89 3.71
CA THR A 190 4.46 -16.73 2.89
C THR A 190 5.65 -16.20 3.69
N TYR A 191 5.43 -15.41 4.74
CA TYR A 191 6.47 -14.72 5.52
C TYR A 191 6.93 -15.47 6.80
N SER A 192 6.39 -16.65 7.06
CA SER A 192 6.77 -17.49 8.22
C SER A 192 8.27 -17.82 8.27
N HIS A 193 8.92 -17.94 7.11
CA HIS A 193 10.35 -18.27 6.99
C HIS A 193 11.31 -17.16 7.45
N VAL A 194 10.83 -15.92 7.62
CA VAL A 194 11.67 -14.76 8.00
C VAL A 194 11.68 -14.51 9.51
N ILE A 195 10.80 -15.20 10.25
CA ILE A 195 10.72 -15.13 11.71
C ILE A 195 12.06 -15.50 12.39
N PRO A 196 12.78 -16.56 11.98
CA PRO A 196 14.07 -16.91 12.59
C PRO A 196 15.11 -15.79 12.49
N ALA A 197 15.23 -15.15 11.31
CA ALA A 197 16.16 -14.03 11.12
C ALA A 197 15.81 -12.82 12.00
N LEU A 198 14.51 -12.52 12.16
CA LEU A 198 14.02 -11.48 13.07
C LEU A 198 14.31 -11.81 14.55
N GLN A 199 14.28 -13.08 14.93
CA GLN A 199 14.65 -13.51 16.29
C GLN A 199 16.15 -13.30 16.55
N ASP A 200 17.01 -13.66 15.60
CA ASP A 200 18.46 -13.44 15.71
C ASP A 200 18.79 -11.94 15.80
N GLU A 201 18.14 -11.11 14.99
CA GLU A 201 18.31 -9.66 15.05
C GLU A 201 17.83 -9.07 16.38
N SER A 202 16.71 -9.59 16.91
CA SER A 202 16.19 -9.17 18.21
C SER A 202 17.15 -9.51 19.35
N ALA A 203 17.76 -10.71 19.33
CA ALA A 203 18.79 -11.10 20.28
C ALA A 203 20.02 -10.17 20.21
N LYS A 204 20.52 -9.90 19.00
CA LYS A 204 21.65 -8.96 18.80
C LYS A 204 21.35 -7.55 19.32
N ARG A 205 20.12 -7.06 19.15
CA ARG A 205 19.70 -5.75 19.70
C ARG A 205 19.65 -5.76 21.23
N MET A 206 19.24 -6.87 21.84
CA MET A 206 19.29 -7.04 23.30
C MET A 206 20.72 -7.11 23.82
N ASP A 207 21.62 -7.81 23.11
CA ASP A 207 23.05 -7.81 23.43
C ASP A 207 23.67 -6.42 23.29
N ALA A 208 23.27 -5.63 22.29
CA ALA A 208 23.75 -4.25 22.17
C ALA A 208 23.26 -3.34 23.32
N LEU A 209 22.12 -3.65 23.93
CA LEU A 209 21.52 -2.85 25.01
C LEU A 209 21.98 -3.30 26.40
N PHE A 210 22.17 -4.59 26.61
CA PHE A 210 22.39 -5.20 27.92
C PHE A 210 23.58 -6.18 27.95
N GLY A 211 24.17 -6.48 26.79
CA GLY A 211 25.39 -7.26 26.69
C GLY A 211 26.52 -6.49 27.33
N THR A 212 27.00 -7.01 28.45
CA THR A 212 28.13 -6.44 29.17
C THR A 212 29.40 -6.60 28.33
N GLU A 213 30.19 -5.54 28.19
CA GLU A 213 31.56 -5.68 27.72
C GLU A 213 32.33 -6.55 28.73
N ASN A 214 32.72 -7.74 28.28
CA ASN A 214 33.63 -8.65 28.95
C ASN A 214 33.29 -9.02 30.40
N THR A 215 32.55 -10.13 30.57
CA THR A 215 32.95 -11.07 31.62
C THR A 215 33.84 -12.12 30.97
N ASN A 216 35.15 -12.01 31.21
CA ASN A 216 36.14 -13.02 30.87
C ASN A 216 35.69 -14.39 31.39
N LEU A 217 35.16 -15.24 30.51
CA LEU A 217 34.84 -16.65 30.76
C LEU A 217 36.11 -17.54 30.76
N ARG A 218 37.22 -17.05 31.33
CA ARG A 218 38.47 -17.82 31.45
C ARG A 218 38.78 -18.41 32.82
N ASP A 219 37.92 -18.18 33.84
CA ASP A 219 38.20 -18.66 35.21
C ASP A 219 37.25 -19.77 35.70
N TYR A 220 36.59 -20.52 34.80
CA TYR A 220 35.74 -21.67 35.17
C TYR A 220 36.32 -23.05 34.83
N GLU A 221 37.65 -23.15 34.74
CA GLU A 221 38.32 -24.44 34.90
C GLU A 221 39.43 -24.31 35.95
N VAL A 222 39.46 -25.28 36.87
CA VAL A 222 40.39 -25.47 37.99
C VAL A 222 39.90 -24.88 39.32
N ARG A 223 39.04 -25.65 40.00
CA ARG A 223 39.30 -26.12 41.37
C ARG A 223 38.64 -27.47 41.61
#